data_AF-A0A7Z9WWT6-F1
#
_entry.id   AF-A0A7Z9WWT6-F1
#
_cell.length_a   1.000
_cell.length_b   1.000
_cell.length_c   1.000
_cell.angle_alpha   90.00
_cell.angle_beta   90.00
_cell.angle_gamma   90.00
#
_symmetry.space_group_name_H-M   'P 1'
#
loop_
_entity.id
_entity.type
_entity.pdbx_description
1 polymer ?
#
loop_
_entity_poly.entity_id
_entity_poly.type
_entity_poly.pdbx_seq_one_letter_code
_entity_poly.pdbx_strand_id
1 'polypeptide(L)'
;MASDDVMIAEGIQGKPVLLLNHKFEGEIFDSKKEKGVGVFLSGYLKMKVPGTYRFQAISNDGLRVTVNTKRVIFDPPVHSDRLSEIGEVLITTPKWYPIAVKYYQRKGSARLELYWQPPGAKGFEIIPAASYGHK
;
A
#
# COMPACT_ATOMS: atom_id res chain seq x y z
N MET A 1 -13.48 7.05 -2.35
CA MET A 1 -12.16 7.55 -1.93
C MET A 1 -11.95 8.91 -2.55
N ALA A 2 -11.54 9.89 -1.77
CA ALA A 2 -11.22 11.24 -2.24
C ALA A 2 -9.99 11.24 -3.20
N SER A 3 -9.79 12.35 -3.90
CA SER A 3 -8.60 12.58 -4.74
C SER A 3 -7.33 12.68 -3.88
N ASP A 4 -6.16 12.58 -4.53
CA ASP A 4 -4.87 12.80 -3.84
C ASP A 4 -4.82 14.19 -3.22
N ASP A 5 -5.20 15.22 -3.99
CA ASP A 5 -5.15 16.63 -3.56
C ASP A 5 -6.00 16.90 -2.32
N VAL A 6 -7.20 16.33 -2.25
CA VAL A 6 -8.08 16.49 -1.07
C VAL A 6 -7.48 15.79 0.15
N MET A 7 -6.95 14.57 -0.01
CA MET A 7 -6.33 13.84 1.09
C MET A 7 -5.07 14.55 1.63
N ILE A 8 -4.32 15.23 0.75
CA ILE A 8 -3.12 16.00 1.12
C ILE A 8 -3.52 17.33 1.78
N ALA A 9 -4.50 18.04 1.23
CA ALA A 9 -4.88 19.37 1.70
C ALA A 9 -5.68 19.36 3.02
N GLU A 10 -6.51 18.34 3.23
CA GLU A 10 -7.43 18.25 4.38
C GLU A 10 -7.00 17.19 5.40
N GLY A 11 -6.02 16.36 5.06
CA GLY A 11 -5.49 15.32 5.94
C GLY A 11 -4.60 15.86 7.06
N ILE A 12 -4.44 15.05 8.11
CA ILE A 12 -3.44 15.28 9.16
C ILE A 12 -2.20 14.47 8.79
N GLN A 13 -1.04 15.11 8.77
CA GLN A 13 0.23 14.42 8.50
C GLN A 13 0.56 13.44 9.64
N GLY A 14 0.67 12.15 9.29
CA GLY A 14 1.13 11.10 10.19
C GLY A 14 2.65 10.89 10.15
N LYS A 15 3.14 9.99 11.01
CA LYS A 15 4.53 9.54 10.97
C LYS A 15 4.80 8.69 9.73
N PRO A 16 6.07 8.62 9.28
CA PRO A 16 6.44 7.71 8.20
C PRO A 16 6.09 6.25 8.51
N VAL A 17 5.44 5.58 7.55
CA VAL A 17 5.14 4.15 7.61
C VAL A 17 6.16 3.40 6.76
N LEU A 18 7.07 2.67 7.41
CA LEU A 18 8.19 1.97 6.75
C LEU A 18 7.96 0.47 6.54
N LEU A 19 6.75 -0.01 6.79
CA LEU A 19 6.36 -1.40 6.58
C LEU A 19 4.84 -1.45 6.45
N LEU A 20 4.30 -2.04 5.39
CA LEU A 20 2.86 -2.32 5.29
C LEU A 20 2.59 -3.77 5.62
N ASN A 21 2.49 -4.04 6.92
CA ASN A 21 2.16 -5.37 7.46
C ASN A 21 1.31 -5.21 8.72
N HIS A 22 0.07 -4.71 8.56
CA HIS A 22 -0.77 -4.31 9.67
C HIS A 22 -2.10 -5.07 9.68
N LYS A 23 -2.33 -5.80 10.77
CA LYS A 23 -3.66 -6.16 11.26
C LYS A 23 -3.92 -5.30 12.49
N PHE A 24 -4.81 -4.33 12.38
CA PHE A 24 -5.00 -3.35 13.44
C PHE A 24 -5.97 -3.90 14.51
N GLU A 25 -5.59 -3.75 15.77
CA GLU A 25 -6.43 -4.08 16.94
C GLU A 25 -6.92 -2.82 17.69
N GLY A 26 -6.66 -1.65 17.11
CA GLY A 26 -7.00 -0.35 17.68
C GLY A 26 -6.76 0.76 16.67
N GLU A 27 -6.02 1.79 17.08
CA GLU A 27 -5.74 2.95 16.23
C GLU A 27 -5.14 2.57 14.87
N ILE A 28 -5.72 3.12 13.80
CA ILE A 28 -5.18 2.99 12.45
C ILE A 28 -4.13 4.08 12.26
N PHE A 29 -2.85 3.69 12.27
CA PHE A 29 -1.70 4.61 12.23
C PHE A 29 -1.80 5.72 13.29
N ASP A 30 -1.53 6.98 12.96
CA ASP A 30 -1.64 8.12 13.90
C ASP A 30 -3.03 8.83 13.81
N SER A 31 -4.07 8.12 13.35
CA SER A 31 -5.39 8.73 13.09
C SER A 31 -6.21 9.01 14.35
N LYS A 32 -5.81 8.48 15.51
CA LYS A 32 -6.59 8.43 16.77
C LYS A 32 -7.95 7.76 16.63
N LYS A 33 -8.14 6.96 15.58
CA LYS A 33 -9.40 6.32 15.22
C LYS A 33 -9.15 4.88 14.82
N GLU A 34 -10.10 4.03 15.17
CA GLU A 34 -10.12 2.62 14.77
C GLU A 34 -11.00 2.38 13.54
N LYS A 35 -11.84 3.38 13.20
CA LYS A 35 -12.79 3.28 12.10
C LYS A 35 -13.10 4.58 11.39
N GLY A 36 -13.55 4.48 10.14
CA GLY A 36 -13.89 5.64 9.31
C GLY A 36 -12.66 6.46 8.94
N VAL A 37 -11.55 5.78 8.62
CA VAL A 37 -10.25 6.37 8.36
C VAL A 37 -9.91 6.22 6.87
N GLY A 38 -9.57 7.33 6.23
CA GLY A 38 -8.87 7.35 4.95
C GLY A 38 -7.39 7.60 5.20
N VAL A 39 -6.53 6.86 4.52
CA VAL A 39 -5.07 7.02 4.61
C VAL A 39 -4.52 7.19 3.19
N PHE A 40 -3.72 8.23 3.01
CA PHE A 40 -2.89 8.39 1.83
C PHE A 40 -1.42 8.29 2.25
N LEU A 41 -0.73 7.29 1.71
CA LEU A 41 0.70 7.10 1.92
C LEU A 41 1.42 7.33 0.60
N SER A 42 2.46 8.16 0.62
CA SER A 42 3.34 8.39 -0.52
C SER A 42 4.80 8.17 -0.10
N GLY A 43 5.60 7.64 -1.01
CA GLY A 43 7.00 7.32 -0.73
C GLY A 43 7.64 6.57 -1.89
N TYR A 44 8.59 5.70 -1.58
CA TYR A 44 9.35 4.96 -2.58
C TYR A 44 9.55 3.50 -2.18
N LEU A 45 9.63 2.63 -3.18
CA LEU A 45 10.11 1.26 -3.06
C LEU A 45 11.47 1.09 -3.73
N LYS A 46 12.44 0.52 -3.02
CA LYS A 46 13.74 0.10 -3.57
C LYS A 46 13.55 -1.20 -4.34
N MET A 47 13.62 -1.15 -5.67
CA MET A 47 13.51 -2.32 -6.53
C MET A 47 14.90 -2.59 -7.14
N LYS A 48 15.52 -3.70 -6.75
CA LYS A 48 16.96 -3.98 -7.03
C LYS A 48 17.19 -4.84 -8.27
N VAL A 49 16.18 -5.57 -8.73
CA VAL A 49 16.29 -6.53 -9.83
C VAL A 49 15.45 -6.03 -11.01
N PRO A 50 16.00 -5.85 -12.22
CA PRO A 50 15.18 -5.56 -13.39
C PRO A 50 14.23 -6.73 -13.71
N GLY A 51 13.02 -6.42 -14.18
CA GLY A 51 12.02 -7.41 -14.58
C GLY A 51 10.61 -7.07 -14.09
N THR A 52 9.69 -8.02 -14.24
CA THR A 52 8.30 -7.86 -13.77
C THR A 52 8.20 -8.15 -12.29
N TYR A 53 7.82 -7.16 -11.50
CA TYR A 53 7.38 -7.37 -10.13
C TYR A 53 5.87 -7.58 -10.12
N ARG A 54 5.44 -8.54 -9.31
CA ARG A 54 4.03 -8.75 -9.01
C ARG A 54 3.71 -8.18 -7.64
N PHE A 55 2.50 -7.68 -7.46
CA PHE A 55 2.01 -7.09 -6.22
C PHE A 55 0.65 -7.71 -5.87
N GLN A 56 0.46 -7.97 -4.58
CA GLN A 56 -0.83 -8.33 -3.99
C GLN A 56 -0.96 -7.65 -2.65
N ALA A 57 -2.17 -7.53 -2.14
CA ALA A 57 -2.41 -7.02 -0.81
C ALA A 57 -3.50 -7.81 -0.11
N ILE A 58 -3.45 -7.83 1.22
CA ILE A 58 -4.63 -8.09 2.04
C ILE A 58 -5.12 -6.75 2.57
N SER A 59 -6.40 -6.45 2.34
CA SER A 59 -7.02 -5.22 2.85
C SER A 59 -8.43 -5.45 3.36
N ASN A 60 -8.83 -4.58 4.29
CA ASN A 60 -10.19 -4.44 4.81
C ASN A 60 -10.33 -3.04 5.40
N ASP A 61 -11.04 -2.08 4.80
CA ASP A 61 -11.81 -2.17 3.55
C ASP A 61 -10.90 -1.86 2.32
N GLY A 62 -11.27 -0.87 1.51
CA GLY A 62 -10.75 -0.69 0.17
C GLY A 62 -9.32 -0.19 0.06
N LEU A 63 -8.70 -0.51 -1.08
CA LEU A 63 -7.31 -0.25 -1.35
C LEU A 63 -7.07 0.16 -2.81
N ARG A 64 -6.19 1.14 -3.02
CA ARG A 64 -5.60 1.44 -4.32
C ARG A 64 -4.10 1.60 -4.15
N VAL A 65 -3.32 0.93 -4.99
CA VAL A 65 -1.85 1.03 -4.98
C VAL A 65 -1.37 1.38 -6.38
N THR A 66 -0.58 2.43 -6.46
CA THR A 66 0.16 2.82 -7.67
C THR A 66 1.64 2.68 -7.39
N VAL A 67 2.36 1.96 -8.25
CA VAL A 67 3.81 1.84 -8.23
C VAL A 67 4.35 2.41 -9.53
N ASN A 68 5.33 3.29 -9.44
CA ASN A 68 5.77 4.14 -10.54
C ASN A 68 4.57 4.96 -11.08
N THR A 69 4.20 4.74 -12.35
CA THR A 69 3.02 5.34 -13.00
C THR A 69 1.88 4.35 -13.17
N LYS A 70 2.05 3.08 -12.74
CA LYS A 70 1.09 2.01 -12.98
C LYS A 70 0.28 1.71 -11.72
N ARG A 71 -1.04 1.75 -11.84
CA ARG A 71 -1.94 1.22 -10.82
C ARG A 71 -1.82 -0.30 -10.82
N VAL A 72 -1.26 -0.85 -9.75
CA VAL A 72 -1.05 -2.29 -9.58
C VAL A 72 -2.18 -2.94 -8.80
N ILE A 73 -2.81 -2.24 -7.84
CA ILE A 73 -3.94 -2.78 -7.07
C ILE A 73 -5.11 -1.79 -7.11
N PHE A 74 -6.32 -2.32 -7.31
CA PHE A 74 -7.57 -1.58 -7.27
C PHE A 74 -8.68 -2.44 -6.68
N ASP A 75 -8.84 -2.37 -5.37
CA ASP A 75 -9.90 -3.06 -4.66
C ASP A 75 -11.13 -2.16 -4.42
N PRO A 76 -12.34 -2.75 -4.34
CA PRO A 76 -13.58 -2.04 -4.03
C PRO A 76 -13.50 -1.29 -2.70
N PRO A 77 -14.28 -0.22 -2.50
CA PRO A 77 -14.21 0.59 -1.29
C PRO A 77 -14.70 -0.11 -0.01
N VAL A 78 -15.36 -1.26 -0.12
CA VAL A 78 -15.97 -2.00 1.00
C VAL A 78 -15.83 -3.49 0.73
N HIS A 79 -15.14 -4.21 1.62
CA HIS A 79 -15.06 -5.67 1.63
C HIS A 79 -14.37 -6.14 2.91
N SER A 80 -14.61 -7.40 3.30
CA SER A 80 -13.84 -8.06 4.36
C SER A 80 -12.41 -8.40 3.91
N ASP A 81 -11.59 -8.88 4.85
CA ASP A 81 -10.26 -9.41 4.58
C ASP A 81 -10.28 -10.34 3.36
N ARG A 82 -9.51 -9.96 2.35
CA ARG A 82 -9.31 -10.77 1.15
C ARG A 82 -7.98 -10.43 0.52
N LEU A 83 -7.44 -11.39 -0.24
CA LEU A 83 -6.30 -11.15 -1.10
C LEU A 83 -6.77 -10.47 -2.38
N SER A 84 -6.08 -9.40 -2.78
CA SER A 84 -6.34 -8.71 -4.04
C SER A 84 -5.98 -9.57 -5.25
N GLU A 85 -6.48 -9.16 -6.42
CA GLU A 85 -5.91 -9.63 -7.69
C GLU A 85 -4.41 -9.27 -7.79
N ILE A 86 -3.69 -10.02 -8.62
CA ILE A 86 -2.26 -9.78 -8.88
C ILE A 86 -2.12 -8.58 -9.81
N GLY A 87 -1.46 -7.54 -9.30
CA GLY A 87 -0.94 -6.43 -10.08
C GLY A 87 0.47 -6.71 -10.56
N GLU A 88 0.86 -6.14 -11.71
CA GLU A 88 2.22 -6.27 -12.20
C GLU A 88 2.77 -4.92 -12.66
N VAL A 89 4.07 -4.68 -12.47
CA VAL A 89 4.79 -3.57 -13.11
C VAL A 89 6.18 -4.05 -13.57
N LEU A 90 6.52 -3.68 -14.80
CA LEU A 90 7.86 -3.88 -15.35
C LEU A 90 8.76 -2.73 -14.88
N ILE A 91 9.91 -3.07 -14.32
CA ILE A 91 10.99 -2.10 -14.11
C ILE A 91 12.24 -2.52 -14.87
N THR A 92 12.92 -1.54 -15.45
CA THR A 92 14.08 -1.75 -16.33
C THR A 92 15.40 -1.40 -15.66
N THR A 93 15.37 -0.61 -14.58
CA THR A 93 16.59 -0.12 -13.91
C THR A 93 16.45 -0.27 -12.39
N PRO A 94 17.49 -0.73 -11.68
CA PRO A 94 17.47 -0.79 -10.22
C PRO A 94 17.47 0.63 -9.63
N LYS A 95 16.39 1.02 -8.95
CA LYS A 95 16.27 2.33 -8.28
C LYS A 95 15.13 2.36 -7.27
N TRP A 96 14.95 3.54 -6.67
CA TRP A 96 13.75 3.88 -5.90
C TRP A 96 12.63 4.27 -6.87
N TYR A 97 11.52 3.56 -6.82
CA TYR A 97 10.32 3.85 -7.60
C TYR A 97 9.24 4.45 -6.70
N PRO A 98 8.51 5.50 -7.14
CA PRO A 98 7.48 6.09 -6.30
C PRO A 98 6.36 5.08 -6.06
N ILE A 99 5.80 5.10 -4.85
CA ILE A 99 4.60 4.36 -4.48
C ILE A 99 3.59 5.33 -3.89
N ALA A 100 2.33 5.13 -4.23
CA ALA A 100 1.18 5.78 -3.61
C ALA A 100 0.17 4.72 -3.19
N VAL A 101 -0.29 4.79 -1.95
CA VAL A 101 -1.29 3.88 -1.37
C VAL A 101 -2.44 4.71 -0.84
N LYS A 102 -3.65 4.44 -1.35
CA LYS A 102 -4.89 4.92 -0.76
C LYS A 102 -5.59 3.77 -0.09
N TYR A 103 -5.69 3.84 1.22
CA TYR A 103 -6.40 2.86 2.03
C TYR A 103 -7.62 3.53 2.65
N TYR A 104 -8.70 2.78 2.78
CA TYR A 104 -9.91 3.22 3.44
C TYR A 104 -10.42 2.12 4.33
N GLN A 105 -10.73 2.49 5.56
CA GLN A 105 -11.43 1.64 6.51
C GLN A 105 -12.73 2.33 6.89
N ARG A 106 -13.86 1.64 6.73
CA ARG A 106 -15.18 2.18 7.05
C ARG A 106 -15.62 1.82 8.47
N LYS A 107 -15.64 0.53 8.80
CA LYS A 107 -16.15 -0.01 10.08
C LYS A 107 -15.62 -1.42 10.34
N GLY A 108 -15.69 -1.87 11.59
CA GLY A 108 -15.32 -3.23 11.97
C GLY A 108 -13.80 -3.40 12.05
N SER A 109 -13.29 -4.57 11.67
CA SER A 109 -11.87 -4.85 11.65
C SER A 109 -11.13 -4.05 10.58
N ALA A 110 -9.81 -3.98 10.69
CA ALA A 110 -8.97 -3.22 9.79
C ALA A 110 -7.68 -4.00 9.47
N ARG A 111 -7.32 -4.07 8.20
CA ARG A 111 -6.11 -4.76 7.75
C ARG A 111 -5.53 -4.08 6.50
N LEU A 112 -4.21 -3.99 6.46
CA LEU A 112 -3.43 -3.51 5.33
C LEU A 112 -2.05 -4.19 5.32
N GLU A 113 -1.87 -5.13 4.41
CA GLU A 113 -0.63 -5.84 4.19
C GLU A 113 -0.29 -5.77 2.69
N LEU A 114 0.93 -5.36 2.36
CA LEU A 114 1.39 -5.26 0.97
C LEU A 114 2.49 -6.27 0.70
N TYR A 115 2.28 -7.06 -0.35
CA TYR A 115 3.16 -8.12 -0.78
C TYR A 115 3.73 -7.81 -2.16
N TRP A 116 4.92 -8.35 -2.42
CA TRP A 116 5.48 -8.38 -3.76
C TRP A 116 6.06 -9.76 -4.10
N GLN A 117 6.23 -10.02 -5.39
CA GLN A 117 7.06 -11.10 -5.90
C GLN A 117 8.06 -10.46 -6.88
N PRO A 118 9.32 -10.26 -6.46
CA PRO A 118 10.38 -9.79 -7.34
C PRO A 118 10.67 -10.78 -8.50
N PRO A 119 11.28 -10.33 -9.60
CA PRO A 119 11.74 -11.18 -10.68
C PRO A 119 12.65 -12.29 -10.15
N GLY A 120 12.35 -13.53 -10.51
CA GLY A 120 13.08 -14.72 -10.04
C GLY A 120 12.70 -15.21 -8.63
N ALA A 121 11.84 -14.51 -7.89
CA ALA A 121 11.35 -14.99 -6.60
C ALA A 121 10.33 -16.13 -6.79
N LYS A 122 10.38 -17.13 -5.89
CA LYS A 122 9.51 -18.33 -5.95
C LYS A 122 8.07 -18.07 -5.51
N GLY A 123 7.79 -16.95 -4.85
CA GLY A 123 6.47 -16.60 -4.35
C GLY A 123 6.41 -15.19 -3.81
N PHE A 124 5.23 -14.81 -3.33
CA PHE A 124 5.01 -13.52 -2.69
C PHE A 124 5.59 -13.49 -1.27
N GLU A 125 6.14 -12.33 -0.90
CA GLU A 125 6.55 -12.00 0.47
C GLU A 125 5.99 -10.63 0.85
N ILE A 126 5.83 -10.38 2.15
CA ILE A 126 5.62 -9.02 2.65
C ILE A 126 6.81 -8.18 2.19
N ILE A 127 6.55 -6.99 1.64
CA ILE A 127 7.63 -6.10 1.21
C ILE A 127 8.52 -5.79 2.42
N PRO A 128 9.84 -6.07 2.37
CA PRO A 128 10.72 -5.83 3.50
C PRO A 128 10.78 -4.35 3.89
N ALA A 129 10.89 -4.05 5.19
CA ALA A 129 10.96 -2.67 5.69
C ALA A 129 12.09 -1.85 5.03
N ALA A 130 13.25 -2.49 4.79
CA ALA A 130 14.39 -1.88 4.12
C ALA A 130 14.15 -1.52 2.64
N SER A 131 13.04 -1.98 2.05
CA SER A 131 12.62 -1.60 0.70
C SER A 131 11.77 -0.33 0.69
N TYR A 132 11.28 0.17 1.84
CA TYR A 132 10.53 1.41 1.92
C TYR A 132 11.44 2.63 2.12
N GLY A 133 11.07 3.74 1.50
CA GLY A 133 11.72 5.04 1.67
C GLY A 133 10.72 6.18 1.58
N HIS A 134 11.04 7.31 2.20
CA HIS A 134 10.27 8.55 2.14
C HIS A 134 11.24 9.73 2.01
N LYS A 135 10.71 10.92 1.74
CA LYS A 135 11.45 12.19 1.73
C LYS A 135 10.87 13.14 2.75
#